data_AF-A0A5C5SHA8-F1
#
_entry.id   AF-A0A5C5SHA8-F1
#
_cell.length_a   1.000
_cell.length_b   1.000
_cell.length_c   1.000
_cell.angle_alpha   90.00
_cell.angle_beta   90.00
_cell.angle_gamma   90.00
#
_symmetry.space_group_name_H-M   'P 1'
#
loop_
_entity.id
_entity.type
_entity.pdbx_description
1 polymer ?
#
loop_
_entity_poly.entity_id
_entity_poly.type
_entity_poly.pdbx_seq_one_letter_code
_entity_poly.pdbx_strand_id
1 'polypeptide(L)' 'SYHGDNLEGAVGPALTNTEHTAEEIAQIAVNGIEEDGQQKMPPSWEGSEEDLQVLAEFIDGLSE' A
#
# COMPACT_ATOMS: atom_id res chain seq x y z
N SER A 1 9.82 -9.29 -1.05
CA SER A 1 8.77 -8.32 -0.74
C SER A 1 9.30 -6.90 -1.00
N TYR A 2 8.55 -5.99 -1.63
CA TYR A 2 9.00 -4.60 -1.84
C TYR A 2 8.96 -3.78 -0.53
N HIS A 3 8.09 -4.14 0.41
CA HIS A 3 7.86 -3.43 1.67
C HIS A 3 8.46 -4.14 2.90
N GLY A 4 9.38 -5.09 2.70
CA GLY A 4 9.91 -5.92 3.78
C GLY A 4 8.97 -7.08 4.13
N ASP A 5 9.47 -8.04 4.91
CA ASP A 5 8.70 -9.24 5.29
C ASP A 5 7.76 -8.96 6.47
N ASN A 6 8.08 -7.97 7.30
CA ASN A 6 7.28 -7.47 8.41
C ASN A 6 6.72 -6.06 8.14
N LEU A 7 6.65 -5.66 6.86
CA LEU A 7 6.14 -4.35 6.44
C LEU A 7 6.96 -3.15 6.95
N GLU A 8 8.20 -3.41 7.36
CA GLU A 8 9.16 -2.44 7.90
C GLU A 8 9.84 -1.57 6.82
N GLY A 9 9.51 -1.82 5.54
CA GLY A 9 10.11 -1.16 4.39
C GLY A 9 11.35 -1.88 3.87
N ALA A 10 11.58 -1.79 2.56
CA ALA A 10 12.77 -2.33 1.92
C ALA A 10 13.13 -1.50 0.68
N VAL A 11 12.57 -1.87 -0.48
CA VAL A 11 12.68 -1.08 -1.72
C VAL A 11 11.64 0.04 -1.71
N GLY A 12 10.43 -0.27 -1.24
CA GLY A 12 9.39 0.68 -0.92
C GLY A 12 9.43 1.11 0.56
N PRO A 13 8.68 2.16 0.91
CA PRO A 13 8.59 2.65 2.29
C PRO A 13 7.94 1.62 3.22
N ALA A 14 8.12 1.83 4.53
CA ALA A 14 7.41 1.06 5.56
C ALA A 14 5.90 1.30 5.47
N LEU A 15 5.10 0.27 5.75
CA LEU A 15 3.65 0.40 5.83
C LEU A 15 3.15 0.51 7.28
N THR A 16 4.00 0.21 8.27
CA THR A 16 3.66 0.19 9.70
C THR A 16 3.52 1.57 10.36
N ASN A 17 3.60 2.67 9.61
CA ASN A 17 3.42 4.04 10.09
C ASN A 17 3.00 4.92 8.90
N THR A 18 2.07 4.42 8.10
CA THR A 18 1.59 5.14 6.92
C THR A 18 0.64 6.26 7.34
N GLU A 19 0.73 7.42 6.68
CA GLU A 19 -0.20 8.54 6.89
C GLU A 19 -1.48 8.41 6.03
N HIS A 20 -1.60 7.32 5.28
CA HIS A 20 -2.72 7.05 4.38
C HIS A 20 -3.86 6.31 5.08
N THR A 21 -5.10 6.69 4.77
CA THR A 21 -6.29 5.92 5.21
C THR A 21 -6.45 4.62 4.42
N ALA A 22 -7.27 3.71 4.91
CA ALA A 22 -7.63 2.48 4.19
C ALA A 22 -8.10 2.76 2.74
N GLU A 23 -8.94 3.77 2.50
CA GLU A 23 -9.39 4.09 1.13
C GLU A 23 -8.23 4.56 0.23
N GLU A 24 -7.32 5.36 0.76
CA GLU A 24 -6.15 5.83 0.02
C GLU A 24 -5.19 4.68 -0.29
N ILE A 25 -4.96 3.79 0.69
CA ILE A 25 -4.16 2.57 0.52
C ILE A 25 -4.75 1.69 -0.58
N ALA A 26 -6.07 1.50 -0.60
CA ALA A 26 -6.76 0.72 -1.63
C ALA A 26 -6.56 1.33 -3.04
N GLN A 27 -6.70 2.66 -3.16
CA GLN A 27 -6.46 3.37 -4.41
C GLN A 27 -5.01 3.26 -4.87
N ILE A 28 -4.04 3.37 -3.96
CA ILE A 28 -2.61 3.20 -4.24
C ILE A 28 -2.32 1.76 -4.69
N ALA A 29 -2.93 0.75 -4.08
CA ALA A 29 -2.71 -0.64 -4.46
C ALA A 29 -3.19 -0.96 -5.89
N VAL A 30 -4.29 -0.32 -6.34
CA VAL A 30 -4.87 -0.51 -7.67
C VAL A 30 -4.21 0.34 -8.75
N ASN A 31 -3.90 1.60 -8.44
CA ASN A 31 -3.39 2.57 -9.43
C ASN A 31 -1.85 2.69 -9.41
N GLY A 32 -1.22 2.36 -8.28
CA GLY A 32 0.15 2.71 -8.00
C GLY A 32 0.33 4.20 -7.72
N ILE A 33 1.60 4.60 -7.56
CA ILE A 33 2.05 6.00 -7.41
C ILE A 33 3.00 6.32 -8.54
N GLU A 34 2.66 7.35 -9.31
CA GLU A 34 3.54 8.01 -10.28
C GLU A 34 3.86 9.42 -9.79
N GLU A 35 5.15 9.76 -9.75
CA GLU A 35 5.63 11.09 -9.35
C GLU A 35 6.75 11.52 -10.31
N ASP A 36 6.65 12.74 -10.84
CA ASP A 36 7.59 13.31 -11.83
C ASP A 36 7.83 12.41 -13.06
N GLY A 37 6.77 11.71 -13.52
CA GLY A 37 6.84 10.78 -14.64
C GLY A 37 7.61 9.49 -14.35
N GLN A 38 7.86 9.19 -13.06
CA GLN A 38 8.48 7.96 -12.60
C GLN A 38 7.49 7.15 -11.75
N GLN A 39 7.36 5.86 -12.05
CA GLN A 39 6.61 4.94 -11.18
C GLN A 39 7.37 4.75 -9.87
N LYS A 40 6.84 5.28 -8.76
CA LYS A 40 7.40 5.09 -7.41
C LYS A 40 6.88 3.80 -6.78
N MET A 41 5.61 3.49 -7.01
CA MET A 41 4.97 2.25 -6.59
C MET A 41 4.13 1.72 -7.75
N PRO A 42 4.42 0.54 -8.31
CA PRO A 42 3.55 -0.03 -9.34
C PRO A 42 2.20 -0.45 -8.74
N PRO A 43 1.12 -0.46 -9.53
CA PRO A 43 -0.11 -1.15 -9.12
C PRO A 43 0.20 -2.63 -8.85
N SER A 44 -0.39 -3.17 -7.78
CA SER A 44 -0.09 -4.52 -7.31
C SER A 44 -1.34 -5.34 -6.95
N TRP A 45 -2.54 -4.77 -7.09
CA TRP A 45 -3.79 -5.45 -6.78
C TRP A 45 -4.45 -6.03 -8.03
N GLU A 46 -4.71 -7.34 -8.00
CA GLU A 46 -5.47 -8.07 -9.05
C GLU A 46 -6.66 -8.86 -8.45
N GLY A 47 -6.91 -8.70 -7.15
CA GLY A 47 -7.94 -9.42 -6.40
C GLY A 47 -9.32 -8.76 -6.42
N SER A 48 -10.21 -9.21 -5.54
CA SER A 48 -11.54 -8.64 -5.38
C SER A 48 -11.51 -7.29 -4.64
N GLU A 49 -12.53 -6.45 -4.80
CA GLU A 49 -12.64 -5.20 -4.05
C GLU A 49 -12.85 -5.45 -2.55
N GLU A 50 -13.54 -6.55 -2.18
CA GLU A 50 -13.77 -6.94 -0.80
C GLU A 50 -12.47 -7.32 -0.08
N ASP A 51 -11.63 -8.16 -0.71
CA ASP A 51 -10.33 -8.53 -0.14
C ASP A 51 -9.37 -7.33 -0.10
N LEU A 52 -9.50 -6.38 -1.03
CA LEU A 52 -8.70 -5.15 -1.05
C LEU A 52 -9.01 -4.29 0.17
N GLN A 53 -10.29 -4.12 0.48
CA GLN A 53 -10.74 -3.32 1.60
C GLN A 53 -10.22 -3.91 2.92
N VAL A 54 -10.30 -5.23 3.10
CA VAL A 54 -9.77 -5.93 4.27
C VAL A 54 -8.26 -5.75 4.41
N LEU A 55 -7.52 -5.85 3.29
CA LEU A 55 -6.07 -5.63 3.30
C LEU A 55 -5.73 -4.17 3.66
N ALA A 56 -6.46 -3.21 3.10
CA ALA A 56 -6.20 -1.81 3.33
C ALA A 56 -6.51 -1.38 4.77
N GLU A 57 -7.62 -1.87 5.35
CA GLU A 57 -7.97 -1.68 6.76
C GLU A 57 -6.92 -2.31 7.69
N PHE A 58 -6.40 -3.49 7.34
CA PHE A 58 -5.30 -4.09 8.09
C PHE A 58 -4.06 -3.19 8.10
N ILE A 59 -3.68 -2.62 6.95
CA ILE A 59 -2.50 -1.75 6.84
C ILE A 59 -2.71 -0.43 7.60
N ASP A 60 -3.89 0.19 7.47
CA ASP A 60 -4.25 1.41 8.21
C ASP A 60 -4.15 1.19 9.74
N GLY A 61 -4.63 0.04 10.21
CA GLY A 61 -4.52 -0.36 11.62
C GLY A 61 -3.09 -0.66 12.11
N LEU A 62 -2.08 -0.72 11.22
CA LEU A 62 -0.68 -0.84 11.64
C LEU A 62 -0.05 0.50 11.99
N SER A 63 -0.67 1.63 11.65
CA SER A 63 -0.14 2.97 11.88
C SER A 63 -0.31 3.48 13.33
N GLU A 64 -0.83 2.66 14.24
CA GLU A 64 -1.04 2.97 15.68
C GLU A 64 0.12 2.54 16.59
#